data_AF-A0A7C7KV93-F1
#
_entry.id   AF-A0A7C7KV93-F1
#
_cell.length_a   1.000
_cell.length_b   1.000
_cell.length_c   1.000
_cell.angle_alpha   90.00
_cell.angle_beta   90.00
_cell.angle_gamma   90.00
#
_symmetry.space_group_name_H-M   'P 1'
#
loop_
_entity.id
_entity.type
_entity.pdbx_description
1 polymer ?
#
loop_
_entity_poly.entity_id
_entity_poly.type
_entity_poly.pdbx_seq_one_letter_code
_entity_poly.pdbx_strand_id
1 'polypeptide(L)'
;SQSETQRKIVDILKMDYETFIASAFILQGRADEFTRKAPGERKEVLSEILGLEHYQQLAELAREHQRQCAESVRALEREVAQIDEEIGHRSEYEGRERVLKSQYDELQRRLDTMAESVEKLRERIAQLQQARQRVAELNEQITAVQRELDALRRQASQDERRVEQLQKLLAKRLDIERNYREYQTALALNAELTEKLQTLNQLQGQRQRLERAIEHARNQLERQLARLHEQRKALEQVVEEAQKVLAQRESIERGYRELESLRLEEERWEEKRKRWDELREREQQLERELQRERSSLEAQLQALCHRARELKVRASQEKRWQEACAKLTSELARLQALERERDELQQSIVQCERALAELAKEHATLQNTVEDANAKLKLLAEAKEPQCPLCESPLDDDHKRLLSNKLMHQLQSASEQMEALKAKR
;
A
#
# COMPACT_ATOMS: atom_id res chain seq x y z
N SER A 1 -152.29 -108.92 108.39
CA SER A 1 -151.93 -110.33 108.12
C SER A 1 -153.06 -111.33 108.42
N GLN A 2 -154.14 -110.99 109.12
CA GLN A 2 -155.34 -111.86 109.14
C GLN A 2 -156.28 -111.64 107.92
N SER A 3 -156.40 -110.41 107.39
CA SER A 3 -157.32 -110.11 106.26
C SER A 3 -156.84 -110.62 104.90
N GLU A 4 -155.53 -110.64 104.63
CA GLU A 4 -154.98 -111.20 103.38
C GLU A 4 -155.11 -112.72 103.33
N THR A 5 -154.93 -113.40 104.47
CA THR A 5 -155.17 -114.84 104.58
C THR A 5 -156.66 -115.15 104.40
N GLN A 6 -157.55 -114.35 105.01
CA GLN A 6 -159.00 -114.46 104.81
C GLN A 6 -159.38 -114.23 103.34
N ARG A 7 -158.84 -113.20 102.68
CA ARG A 7 -159.05 -112.95 101.24
C ARG A 7 -158.62 -114.13 100.38
N LYS A 8 -157.44 -114.71 100.63
CA LYS A 8 -157.00 -115.93 99.92
C LYS A 8 -157.90 -117.13 100.17
N ILE A 9 -158.40 -117.31 101.39
CA ILE A 9 -159.35 -118.39 101.72
C ILE A 9 -160.66 -118.20 100.97
N VAL A 10 -161.23 -116.98 101.00
CA VAL A 10 -162.46 -116.64 100.25
C VAL A 10 -162.25 -116.77 98.74
N ASP A 11 -161.07 -116.40 98.22
CA ASP A 11 -160.76 -116.55 96.79
C ASP A 11 -160.62 -118.01 96.33
N ILE A 12 -160.16 -118.91 97.21
CA ILE A 12 -160.04 -120.35 96.90
C ILE A 12 -161.39 -121.06 97.06
N LEU A 13 -162.12 -120.80 98.14
CA LEU A 13 -163.41 -121.43 98.41
C LEU A 13 -164.57 -120.75 97.67
N LYS A 14 -164.34 -119.57 97.08
CA LYS A 14 -165.33 -118.71 96.42
C LYS A 14 -166.60 -118.48 97.25
N MET A 15 -166.46 -118.54 98.57
CA MET A 15 -167.53 -118.39 99.55
C MET A 15 -166.95 -117.72 100.79
N ASP A 16 -167.70 -116.78 101.36
CA ASP A 16 -167.37 -116.17 102.64
C ASP A 16 -167.93 -116.99 103.81
N TYR A 17 -167.52 -116.65 105.03
CA TYR A 17 -167.86 -117.43 106.23
C TYR A 17 -169.38 -117.44 106.50
N GLU A 18 -170.08 -116.33 106.21
CA GLU A 18 -171.53 -116.25 106.37
C GLU A 18 -172.27 -117.08 105.32
N THR A 19 -171.81 -117.07 104.06
CA THR A 19 -172.40 -117.90 103.00
C THR A 19 -172.15 -119.39 103.25
N PHE A 20 -170.99 -119.77 103.80
CA PHE A 20 -170.68 -121.16 104.13
C PHE A 20 -171.60 -121.74 105.23
N ILE A 21 -171.88 -120.98 106.29
CA ILE A 21 -172.84 -121.39 107.34
C ILE A 21 -174.26 -121.50 106.77
N ALA A 22 -174.65 -120.59 105.88
CA ALA A 22 -175.99 -120.57 105.31
C ALA A 22 -176.24 -121.65 104.24
N SER A 23 -175.21 -122.16 103.56
CA SER A 23 -175.38 -123.05 102.40
C SER A 23 -174.87 -124.49 102.57
N ALA A 24 -173.85 -124.75 103.41
CA ALA A 24 -173.12 -126.03 103.36
C ALA A 24 -172.91 -126.74 104.71
N PHE A 25 -173.09 -126.08 105.86
CA PHE A 25 -172.72 -126.63 107.17
C PHE A 25 -173.84 -126.49 108.23
N ILE A 26 -174.41 -127.62 108.66
CA ILE A 26 -175.55 -127.65 109.60
C ILE A 26 -175.05 -127.86 111.04
N LEU A 27 -175.12 -126.83 111.88
CA LEU A 27 -174.90 -126.92 113.34
C LEU A 27 -176.21 -127.24 114.09
N GLN A 28 -176.15 -128.12 115.10
CA GLN A 28 -177.29 -128.44 115.96
C GLN A 28 -177.86 -127.17 116.63
N GLY A 29 -179.13 -126.86 116.31
CA GLY A 29 -179.87 -125.73 116.87
C GLY A 29 -179.94 -124.46 116.00
N ARG A 30 -179.33 -124.44 114.80
CA ARG A 30 -179.35 -123.28 113.89
C ARG A 30 -179.53 -123.67 112.41
N ALA A 31 -180.58 -124.41 112.08
CA ALA A 31 -180.92 -124.73 110.68
C ALA A 31 -181.70 -123.61 109.96
N ASP A 32 -182.20 -122.59 110.69
CA ASP A 32 -183.16 -121.61 110.17
C ASP A 32 -182.55 -120.23 109.80
N GLU A 33 -181.22 -120.11 109.68
CA GLU A 33 -180.56 -118.81 109.48
C GLU A 33 -180.84 -118.20 108.09
N PHE A 34 -181.03 -119.03 107.05
CA PHE A 34 -181.42 -118.57 105.71
C PHE A 34 -182.83 -117.96 105.67
N THR A 35 -183.73 -118.43 106.52
CA THR A 35 -185.17 -118.06 106.51
C THR A 35 -185.44 -116.75 107.25
N ARG A 36 -184.53 -116.32 108.14
CA ARG A 36 -184.65 -115.10 108.96
C ARG A 36 -184.06 -113.83 108.33
N LYS A 37 -183.13 -113.94 107.37
CA LYS A 37 -182.48 -112.77 106.73
C LYS A 37 -183.45 -111.98 105.85
N ALA A 38 -183.29 -110.65 105.81
CA ALA A 38 -184.19 -109.71 105.13
C ALA A 38 -184.10 -109.85 103.59
N PRO A 39 -185.14 -109.44 102.82
CA PRO A 39 -185.15 -109.64 101.36
C PRO A 39 -183.96 -109.03 100.59
N GLY A 40 -183.39 -107.93 101.09
CA GLY A 40 -182.18 -107.30 100.54
C GLY A 40 -180.92 -108.16 100.74
N GLU A 41 -180.71 -108.64 101.96
CA GLU A 41 -179.58 -109.50 102.34
C GLU A 41 -179.63 -110.86 101.62
N ARG A 42 -180.83 -111.39 101.32
CA ARG A 42 -180.95 -112.58 100.45
C ARG A 42 -180.51 -112.31 99.02
N LYS A 43 -180.77 -111.11 98.50
CA LYS A 43 -180.36 -110.71 97.15
C LYS A 43 -178.85 -110.51 97.07
N GLU A 44 -178.23 -110.00 98.14
CA GLU A 44 -176.76 -109.89 98.25
C GLU A 44 -176.11 -111.26 98.32
N VAL A 45 -176.53 -112.15 99.22
CA VAL A 45 -176.00 -113.52 99.30
C VAL A 45 -176.22 -114.29 97.98
N LEU A 46 -177.33 -114.09 97.27
CA LEU A 46 -177.55 -114.66 95.94
C LEU A 46 -176.66 -114.02 94.85
N SER A 47 -176.38 -112.72 94.92
CA SER A 47 -175.51 -112.01 93.97
C SER A 47 -174.04 -112.42 94.14
N GLU A 48 -173.64 -112.71 95.38
CA GLU A 48 -172.32 -113.28 95.73
C GLU A 48 -172.21 -114.74 95.27
N ILE A 49 -173.21 -115.59 95.54
CA ILE A 49 -173.22 -116.99 95.07
C ILE A 49 -173.23 -117.10 93.54
N LEU A 50 -173.90 -116.16 92.84
CA LEU A 50 -173.97 -116.13 91.36
C LEU A 50 -172.81 -115.38 90.69
N GLY A 51 -171.87 -114.79 91.45
CA GLY A 51 -170.67 -114.14 90.90
C GLY A 51 -170.94 -112.93 90.01
N LEU A 52 -172.01 -112.16 90.29
CA LEU A 52 -172.43 -111.04 89.43
C LEU A 52 -171.53 -109.79 89.53
N GLU A 53 -170.64 -109.73 90.53
CA GLU A 53 -169.63 -108.66 90.70
C GLU A 53 -168.65 -108.56 89.51
N HIS A 54 -168.35 -109.69 88.85
CA HIS A 54 -167.45 -109.73 87.71
C HIS A 54 -167.98 -108.92 86.51
N TYR A 55 -169.31 -108.85 86.34
CA TYR A 55 -169.93 -108.09 85.25
C TYR A 55 -169.87 -106.57 85.49
N GLN A 56 -169.86 -106.10 86.73
CA GLN A 56 -169.63 -104.68 87.03
C GLN A 56 -168.19 -104.26 86.73
N GLN A 57 -167.20 -105.09 87.09
CA GLN A 57 -165.79 -104.82 86.77
C GLN A 57 -165.52 -104.80 85.26
N LEU A 58 -166.11 -105.74 84.51
CA LEU A 58 -166.02 -105.75 83.05
C LEU A 58 -166.65 -104.50 82.42
N ALA A 59 -167.73 -103.97 82.99
CA ALA A 59 -168.35 -102.74 82.51
C ALA A 59 -167.51 -101.48 82.79
N GLU A 60 -166.81 -101.43 83.93
CA GLU A 60 -165.86 -100.37 84.24
C GLU A 60 -164.64 -100.39 83.31
N LEU A 61 -164.02 -101.56 83.11
CA LEU A 61 -162.93 -101.74 82.14
C LEU A 61 -163.35 -101.35 80.72
N ALA A 62 -164.56 -101.73 80.30
CA ALA A 62 -165.09 -101.34 78.99
C ALA A 62 -165.25 -99.81 78.84
N ARG A 63 -165.71 -99.11 79.90
CA ARG A 63 -165.81 -97.64 79.90
C ARG A 63 -164.44 -96.97 79.91
N GLU A 64 -163.47 -97.54 80.60
CA GLU A 64 -162.11 -97.00 80.66
C GLU A 64 -161.38 -97.17 79.32
N HIS A 65 -161.51 -98.33 78.68
CA HIS A 65 -161.07 -98.54 77.29
C HIS A 65 -161.79 -97.62 76.30
N GLN A 66 -163.12 -97.44 76.44
CA GLN A 66 -163.87 -96.49 75.61
C GLN A 66 -163.31 -95.07 75.76
N ARG A 67 -162.98 -94.65 76.99
CA ARG A 67 -162.43 -93.32 77.26
C ARG A 67 -161.03 -93.15 76.68
N GLN A 68 -160.16 -94.15 76.84
CA GLN A 68 -158.82 -94.15 76.25
C GLN A 68 -158.87 -94.13 74.72
N CYS A 69 -159.73 -94.95 74.10
CA CYS A 69 -159.93 -94.92 72.66
C CYS A 69 -160.48 -93.55 72.20
N ALA A 70 -161.41 -92.94 72.94
CA ALA A 70 -161.93 -91.62 72.63
C ALA A 70 -160.87 -90.50 72.75
N GLU A 71 -159.96 -90.58 73.72
CA GLU A 71 -158.84 -89.65 73.85
C GLU A 71 -157.82 -89.80 72.73
N SER A 72 -157.47 -91.05 72.36
CA SER A 72 -156.60 -91.34 71.21
C SER A 72 -157.20 -90.86 69.89
N VAL A 73 -158.51 -91.07 69.68
CA VAL A 73 -159.23 -90.53 68.51
C VAL A 73 -159.13 -89.02 68.48
N ARG A 74 -159.36 -88.31 69.60
CA ARG A 74 -159.22 -86.84 69.66
C ARG A 74 -157.78 -86.33 69.48
N ALA A 75 -156.77 -87.14 69.79
CA ALA A 75 -155.37 -86.79 69.56
C ALA A 75 -155.03 -86.94 68.07
N LEU A 76 -155.41 -88.06 67.47
CA LEU A 76 -155.24 -88.32 66.04
C LEU A 76 -156.04 -87.32 65.19
N GLU A 77 -157.26 -86.97 65.58
CA GLU A 77 -158.05 -85.94 64.90
C GLU A 77 -157.38 -84.57 64.95
N ARG A 78 -156.64 -84.24 66.02
CA ARG A 78 -155.86 -83.00 66.12
C ARG A 78 -154.61 -83.03 65.24
N GLU A 79 -153.90 -84.15 65.20
CA GLU A 79 -152.74 -84.34 64.31
C GLU A 79 -153.17 -84.28 62.84
N VAL A 80 -154.28 -84.94 62.49
CA VAL A 80 -154.87 -84.86 61.15
C VAL A 80 -155.27 -83.43 60.83
N ALA A 81 -155.90 -82.69 61.76
CA ALA A 81 -156.24 -81.29 61.52
C ALA A 81 -155.00 -80.40 61.29
N GLN A 82 -153.90 -80.63 62.01
CA GLN A 82 -152.64 -79.91 61.80
C GLN A 82 -152.00 -80.26 60.45
N ILE A 83 -151.99 -81.53 60.09
CA ILE A 83 -151.49 -81.99 58.78
C ILE A 83 -152.37 -81.42 57.65
N ASP A 84 -153.68 -81.39 57.82
CA ASP A 84 -154.62 -80.81 56.86
C ASP A 84 -154.43 -79.29 56.72
N GLU A 85 -154.12 -78.58 57.81
CA GLU A 85 -153.77 -77.15 57.79
C GLU A 85 -152.45 -76.91 57.03
N GLU A 86 -151.42 -77.71 57.29
CA GLU A 86 -150.14 -77.66 56.56
C GLU A 86 -150.29 -78.05 55.07
N ILE A 87 -151.13 -79.03 54.75
CA ILE A 87 -151.49 -79.38 53.38
C ILE A 87 -152.28 -78.24 52.72
N GLY A 88 -153.13 -77.51 53.46
CA GLY A 88 -153.78 -76.29 53.00
C GLY A 88 -152.76 -75.25 52.52
N HIS A 89 -151.66 -75.07 53.26
CA HIS A 89 -150.56 -74.17 52.92
C HIS A 89 -149.65 -74.67 51.77
N ARG A 90 -149.76 -75.94 51.35
CA ARG A 90 -148.98 -76.47 50.21
C ARG A 90 -149.15 -75.62 48.95
N SER A 91 -150.38 -75.19 48.67
CA SER A 91 -150.68 -74.34 47.52
C SER A 91 -150.00 -72.96 47.60
N GLU A 92 -149.88 -72.39 48.81
CA GLU A 92 -149.19 -71.13 49.07
C GLU A 92 -147.67 -71.27 48.93
N TYR A 93 -147.08 -72.35 49.43
CA TYR A 93 -145.66 -72.65 49.28
C TYR A 93 -145.27 -72.92 47.83
N GLU A 94 -146.07 -73.71 47.10
CA GLU A 94 -145.88 -73.91 45.65
C GLU A 94 -146.02 -72.58 44.89
N GLY A 95 -146.91 -71.68 45.32
CA GLY A 95 -147.02 -70.32 44.79
C GLY A 95 -145.76 -69.48 45.04
N ARG A 96 -145.24 -69.48 46.27
CA ARG A 96 -144.00 -68.76 46.63
C ARG A 96 -142.78 -69.30 45.91
N GLU A 97 -142.65 -70.62 45.78
CA GLU A 97 -141.57 -71.24 45.02
C GLU A 97 -141.62 -70.83 43.55
N ARG A 98 -142.81 -70.84 42.91
CA ARG A 98 -142.97 -70.37 41.52
C ARG A 98 -142.58 -68.91 41.37
N VAL A 99 -142.99 -68.04 42.31
CA VAL A 99 -142.63 -66.61 42.28
C VAL A 99 -141.12 -66.43 42.45
N LEU A 100 -140.50 -67.04 43.46
CA LEU A 100 -139.06 -66.95 43.68
C LEU A 100 -138.24 -67.51 42.51
N LYS A 101 -138.68 -68.63 41.93
CA LYS A 101 -138.05 -69.21 40.75
C LYS A 101 -138.16 -68.27 39.54
N SER A 102 -139.32 -67.65 39.33
CA SER A 102 -139.49 -66.66 38.26
C SER A 102 -138.60 -65.43 38.46
N GLN A 103 -138.43 -64.97 39.71
CA GLN A 103 -137.54 -63.86 40.07
C GLN A 103 -136.06 -64.23 39.88
N TYR A 104 -135.68 -65.45 40.26
CA TYR A 104 -134.33 -65.97 40.03
C TYR A 104 -134.02 -66.06 38.53
N ASP A 105 -134.94 -66.61 37.74
CA ASP A 105 -134.78 -66.72 36.28
C ASP A 105 -134.70 -65.33 35.63
N GLU A 106 -135.47 -64.36 36.12
CA GLU A 106 -135.39 -62.97 35.66
C GLU A 106 -134.03 -62.33 36.01
N LEU A 107 -133.57 -62.49 37.25
CA LEU A 107 -132.27 -61.99 37.70
C LEU A 107 -131.11 -62.66 36.96
N GLN A 108 -131.21 -63.97 36.71
CA GLN A 108 -130.22 -64.72 35.94
C GLN A 108 -130.13 -64.19 34.51
N ARG A 109 -131.27 -63.97 33.83
CA ARG A 109 -131.30 -63.34 32.49
C ARG A 109 -130.69 -61.93 32.51
N ARG A 110 -130.94 -61.15 33.56
CA ARG A 110 -130.32 -59.82 33.72
C ARG A 110 -128.81 -59.92 33.92
N LEU A 111 -128.32 -60.90 34.68
CA LEU A 111 -126.88 -61.14 34.85
C LEU A 111 -126.23 -61.56 33.53
N ASP A 112 -126.84 -62.49 32.80
CA ASP A 112 -126.32 -62.97 31.51
C ASP A 112 -126.24 -61.83 30.47
N THR A 113 -127.31 -61.01 30.37
CA THR A 113 -127.30 -59.84 29.47
C THR A 113 -126.28 -58.78 29.88
N MET A 114 -126.09 -58.54 31.17
CA MET A 114 -125.05 -57.62 31.66
C MET A 114 -123.65 -58.19 31.42
N ALA A 115 -123.43 -59.49 31.60
CA ALA A 115 -122.17 -60.16 31.30
C ALA A 115 -121.81 -60.03 29.81
N GLU A 116 -122.75 -60.30 28.89
CA GLU A 116 -122.55 -60.08 27.46
C GLU A 116 -122.21 -58.61 27.14
N SER A 117 -122.85 -57.66 27.83
CA SER A 117 -122.55 -56.23 27.63
C SER A 117 -121.13 -55.87 28.08
N VAL A 118 -120.65 -56.46 29.17
CA VAL A 118 -119.29 -56.26 29.68
C VAL A 118 -118.26 -56.86 28.73
N GLU A 119 -118.51 -58.04 28.17
CA GLU A 119 -117.64 -58.64 27.16
C GLU A 119 -117.54 -57.77 25.90
N LYS A 120 -118.68 -57.31 25.37
CA LYS A 120 -118.71 -56.38 24.22
C LYS A 120 -117.96 -55.08 24.50
N LEU A 121 -118.11 -54.52 25.71
CA LEU A 121 -117.40 -53.30 26.11
C LEU A 121 -115.89 -53.56 26.27
N ARG A 122 -115.48 -54.72 26.81
CA ARG A 122 -114.05 -55.10 26.90
C ARG A 122 -113.42 -55.27 25.53
N GLU A 123 -114.11 -55.94 24.60
CA GLU A 123 -113.67 -56.03 23.20
C GLU A 123 -113.53 -54.64 22.57
N ARG A 124 -114.50 -53.75 22.81
CA ARG A 124 -114.45 -52.38 22.28
C ARG A 124 -113.29 -51.58 22.87
N ILE A 125 -113.00 -51.72 24.16
CA ILE A 125 -111.84 -51.08 24.80
C ILE A 125 -110.54 -51.60 24.19
N ALA A 126 -110.41 -52.92 23.99
CA ALA A 126 -109.22 -53.52 23.37
C ALA A 126 -109.01 -52.99 21.94
N GLN A 127 -110.08 -52.91 21.14
CA GLN A 127 -110.03 -52.32 19.80
C GLN A 127 -109.59 -50.85 19.83
N LEU A 128 -110.12 -50.04 20.75
CA LEU A 128 -109.74 -48.63 20.88
C LEU A 128 -108.30 -48.46 21.37
N GLN A 129 -107.82 -49.33 22.25
CA GLN A 129 -106.42 -49.34 22.70
C GLN A 129 -105.47 -49.69 21.55
N GLN A 130 -105.80 -50.70 20.74
CA GLN A 130 -105.01 -51.06 19.56
C GLN A 130 -105.01 -49.92 18.53
N ALA A 131 -106.16 -49.29 18.27
CA ALA A 131 -106.25 -48.14 17.38
C ALA A 131 -105.41 -46.95 17.89
N ARG A 132 -105.41 -46.69 19.20
CA ARG A 132 -104.60 -45.64 19.82
C ARG A 132 -103.10 -45.93 19.69
N GLN A 133 -102.66 -47.17 19.90
CA GLN A 133 -101.27 -47.57 19.67
C GLN A 133 -100.89 -47.37 18.20
N ARG A 134 -101.77 -47.74 17.26
CA ARG A 134 -101.54 -47.56 15.83
C ARG A 134 -101.40 -46.08 15.44
N VAL A 135 -102.21 -45.20 16.03
CA VAL A 135 -102.09 -43.75 15.82
C VAL A 135 -100.76 -43.22 16.37
N ALA A 136 -100.30 -43.71 17.52
CA ALA A 136 -99.01 -43.32 18.08
C ALA A 136 -97.84 -43.74 17.16
N GLU A 137 -97.83 -45.00 16.71
CA GLU A 137 -96.84 -45.52 15.74
C GLU A 137 -96.82 -44.70 14.45
N LEU A 138 -97.99 -44.41 13.87
CA LEU A 138 -98.10 -43.62 12.65
C LEU A 138 -97.61 -42.19 12.84
N ASN A 139 -97.89 -41.57 14.00
CA ASN A 139 -97.40 -40.23 14.30
C ASN A 139 -95.88 -40.21 14.41
N GLU A 140 -95.27 -41.20 15.06
CA GLU A 140 -93.81 -41.33 15.12
C GLU A 140 -93.21 -41.46 13.71
N GLN A 141 -93.80 -42.31 12.86
CA GLN A 141 -93.37 -42.47 11.46
C GLN A 141 -93.51 -41.16 10.66
N ILE A 142 -94.62 -40.45 10.81
CA ILE A 142 -94.83 -39.14 10.16
C ILE A 142 -93.75 -38.15 10.60
N THR A 143 -93.43 -38.07 11.90
CA THR A 143 -92.40 -37.15 12.38
C THR A 143 -91.00 -37.51 11.87
N ALA A 144 -90.68 -38.81 11.77
CA ALA A 144 -89.42 -39.28 11.21
C ALA A 144 -89.29 -38.88 9.73
N VAL A 145 -90.31 -39.19 8.92
CA VAL A 145 -90.35 -38.84 7.49
C VAL A 145 -90.29 -37.33 7.27
N GLN A 146 -90.96 -36.54 8.11
CA GLN A 146 -90.90 -35.07 8.03
C GLN A 146 -89.48 -34.55 8.28
N ARG A 147 -88.76 -35.10 9.26
CA ARG A 147 -87.36 -34.71 9.53
C ARG A 147 -86.43 -35.06 8.36
N GLU A 148 -86.60 -36.24 7.77
CA GLU A 148 -85.85 -36.66 6.59
C GLU A 148 -86.13 -35.75 5.39
N LEU A 149 -87.40 -35.42 5.17
CA LEU A 149 -87.84 -34.54 4.10
C LEU A 149 -87.27 -33.12 4.26
N ASP A 150 -87.26 -32.58 5.48
CA ASP A 150 -86.65 -31.27 5.76
C ASP A 150 -85.12 -31.30 5.59
N ALA A 151 -84.45 -32.38 5.96
CA ALA A 151 -83.03 -32.57 5.73
C ALA A 151 -82.71 -32.59 4.23
N LEU A 152 -83.47 -33.36 3.44
CA LEU A 152 -83.32 -33.43 1.99
C LEU A 152 -83.60 -32.08 1.31
N ARG A 153 -84.63 -31.34 1.76
CA ARG A 153 -84.91 -29.98 1.26
C ARG A 153 -83.75 -29.02 1.52
N ARG A 154 -83.14 -29.07 2.71
CA ARG A 154 -81.97 -28.25 3.02
C ARG A 154 -80.81 -28.61 2.11
N GLN A 155 -80.54 -29.89 1.90
CA GLN A 155 -79.48 -30.35 1.01
C GLN A 155 -79.72 -29.88 -0.43
N ALA A 156 -80.93 -30.07 -0.97
CA ALA A 156 -81.29 -29.60 -2.30
C ALA A 156 -81.05 -28.09 -2.46
N SER A 157 -81.44 -27.28 -1.47
CA SER A 157 -81.22 -25.83 -1.51
C SER A 157 -79.73 -25.45 -1.48
N GLN A 158 -78.88 -26.24 -0.81
CA GLN A 158 -77.43 -26.01 -0.79
C GLN A 158 -76.80 -26.38 -2.14
N ASP A 159 -77.22 -27.51 -2.70
CA ASP A 159 -76.74 -27.97 -4.00
C ASP A 159 -77.17 -27.02 -5.13
N GLU A 160 -78.40 -26.50 -5.10
CA GLU A 160 -78.88 -25.47 -6.03
C GLU A 160 -78.01 -24.20 -5.98
N ARG A 161 -77.69 -23.71 -4.77
CA ARG A 161 -76.79 -22.56 -4.62
C ARG A 161 -75.40 -22.85 -5.15
N ARG A 162 -74.88 -24.06 -4.92
CA ARG A 162 -73.56 -24.47 -5.43
C ARG A 162 -73.55 -24.57 -6.95
N VAL A 163 -74.62 -25.12 -7.54
CA VAL A 163 -74.80 -25.16 -9.00
C VAL A 163 -74.84 -23.75 -9.57
N GLU A 164 -75.59 -22.82 -8.96
CA GLU A 164 -75.65 -21.43 -9.42
C GLU A 164 -74.27 -20.75 -9.39
N GLN A 165 -73.49 -20.97 -8.32
CA GLN A 165 -72.11 -20.45 -8.21
C GLN A 165 -71.19 -21.03 -9.30
N LEU A 166 -71.25 -22.34 -9.52
CA LEU A 166 -70.45 -23.01 -10.55
C LEU A 166 -70.87 -22.56 -11.95
N GLN A 167 -72.17 -22.35 -12.21
CA GLN A 167 -72.67 -21.80 -13.47
C GLN A 167 -72.16 -20.36 -13.70
N LYS A 168 -72.14 -19.51 -12.65
CA LYS A 168 -71.54 -18.17 -12.75
C LYS A 168 -70.05 -18.21 -13.08
N LEU A 169 -69.31 -19.20 -12.56
CA LEU A 169 -67.90 -19.41 -12.91
C LEU A 169 -67.73 -19.94 -14.34
N LEU A 170 -68.56 -20.90 -14.75
CA LEU A 170 -68.56 -21.45 -16.10
C LEU A 170 -68.94 -20.41 -17.15
N ALA A 171 -69.86 -19.49 -16.84
CA ALA A 171 -70.19 -18.37 -17.71
C ALA A 171 -68.97 -17.48 -18.00
N LYS A 172 -68.03 -17.39 -17.05
CA LYS A 172 -66.75 -16.66 -17.19
C LYS A 172 -65.64 -17.49 -17.81
N ARG A 173 -65.89 -18.75 -18.20
CA ARG A 173 -64.86 -19.65 -18.74
C ARG A 173 -64.14 -19.05 -19.95
N LEU A 174 -64.90 -18.52 -20.92
CA LEU A 174 -64.31 -17.96 -22.13
C LEU A 174 -63.45 -16.73 -21.84
N ASP A 175 -63.87 -15.87 -20.90
CA ASP A 175 -63.05 -14.73 -20.45
C ASP A 175 -61.78 -15.19 -19.75
N ILE A 176 -61.86 -16.21 -18.89
CA ILE A 176 -60.69 -16.78 -18.20
C ILE A 176 -59.71 -17.36 -19.22
N GLU A 177 -60.20 -18.15 -20.19
CA GLU A 177 -59.36 -18.72 -21.24
C GLU A 177 -58.75 -17.63 -22.14
N ARG A 178 -59.51 -16.59 -22.50
CA ARG A 178 -59.00 -15.44 -23.27
C ARG A 178 -57.90 -14.71 -22.49
N ASN A 179 -58.18 -14.30 -21.26
CA ASN A 179 -57.23 -13.57 -20.43
C ASN A 179 -55.98 -14.40 -20.14
N TYR A 180 -56.11 -15.73 -19.99
CA TYR A 180 -54.96 -16.61 -19.82
C TYR A 180 -54.10 -16.70 -21.09
N ARG A 181 -54.71 -16.76 -22.28
CA ARG A 181 -53.96 -16.69 -23.55
C ARG A 181 -53.26 -15.34 -23.71
N GLU A 182 -53.94 -14.24 -23.41
CA GLU A 182 -53.35 -12.90 -23.41
C GLU A 182 -52.15 -12.83 -22.45
N TYR A 183 -52.29 -13.36 -21.24
CA TYR A 183 -51.21 -13.46 -20.27
C TYR A 183 -50.02 -14.28 -20.78
N GLN A 184 -50.27 -15.44 -21.42
CA GLN A 184 -49.21 -16.25 -22.04
C GLN A 184 -48.50 -15.50 -23.17
N THR A 185 -49.25 -14.78 -24.02
CA THR A 185 -48.65 -13.96 -25.09
C THR A 185 -47.81 -12.82 -24.51
N ALA A 186 -48.28 -12.17 -23.44
CA ALA A 186 -47.54 -11.11 -22.77
C ALA A 186 -46.26 -11.64 -22.10
N LEU A 187 -46.31 -12.84 -21.50
CA LEU A 187 -45.13 -13.51 -20.95
C LEU A 187 -44.10 -13.84 -22.02
N ALA A 188 -44.54 -14.41 -23.15
CA ALA A 188 -43.64 -14.72 -24.27
C ALA A 188 -42.98 -13.44 -24.82
N LEU A 189 -43.77 -12.38 -25.03
CA LEU A 189 -43.25 -11.09 -25.48
C LEU A 189 -42.25 -10.49 -24.48
N ASN A 190 -42.52 -10.60 -23.18
CA ASN A 190 -41.60 -10.11 -22.15
C ASN A 190 -40.26 -10.86 -22.17
N ALA A 191 -40.29 -12.19 -22.33
CA ALA A 191 -39.10 -13.00 -22.46
C ALA A 191 -38.27 -12.58 -23.70
N GLU A 192 -38.92 -12.41 -24.85
CA GLU A 192 -38.25 -11.92 -26.07
C GLU A 192 -37.65 -10.51 -25.89
N LEU A 193 -38.38 -9.60 -25.26
CA LEU A 193 -37.89 -8.24 -25.00
C LEU A 193 -36.71 -8.25 -24.02
N THR A 194 -36.71 -9.15 -23.05
CA THR A 194 -35.60 -9.32 -22.10
C THR A 194 -34.34 -9.81 -22.82
N GLU A 195 -34.47 -10.78 -23.73
CA GLU A 195 -33.36 -11.25 -24.56
C GLU A 195 -32.84 -10.14 -25.50
N LYS A 196 -33.74 -9.39 -26.14
CA LYS A 196 -33.38 -8.21 -26.95
C LYS A 196 -32.68 -7.12 -26.13
N LEU A 197 -33.08 -6.91 -24.88
CA LEU A 197 -32.42 -5.97 -23.98
C LEU A 197 -31.01 -6.44 -23.59
N GLN A 198 -30.83 -7.73 -23.31
CA GLN A 198 -29.51 -8.30 -23.02
C GLN A 198 -28.56 -8.16 -24.21
N THR A 199 -29.01 -8.51 -25.41
CA THR A 199 -28.22 -8.36 -26.65
C THR A 199 -27.90 -6.89 -26.94
N LEU A 200 -28.85 -5.97 -26.73
CA LEU A 200 -28.61 -4.53 -26.87
C LEU A 200 -27.53 -4.03 -25.89
N ASN A 201 -27.59 -4.45 -24.61
CA ASN A 201 -26.59 -4.08 -23.61
C ASN A 201 -25.19 -4.64 -23.97
N GLN A 202 -25.12 -5.87 -24.47
CA GLN A 202 -23.87 -6.47 -24.95
C GLN A 202 -23.30 -5.66 -26.13
N LEU A 203 -24.13 -5.34 -27.13
CA LEU A 203 -23.72 -4.54 -28.28
C LEU A 203 -23.30 -3.12 -27.89
N GLN A 204 -24.01 -2.47 -26.95
CA GLN A 204 -23.60 -1.17 -26.41
C GLN A 204 -22.26 -1.25 -25.69
N GLY A 205 -22.03 -2.30 -24.90
CA GLY A 205 -20.73 -2.54 -24.25
C GLY A 205 -19.60 -2.75 -25.26
N GLN A 206 -19.85 -3.50 -26.34
CA GLN A 206 -18.90 -3.66 -27.45
C GLN A 206 -18.64 -2.33 -28.17
N ARG A 207 -19.69 -1.57 -28.47
CA ARG A 207 -19.59 -0.26 -29.13
C ARG A 207 -18.73 0.71 -28.31
N GLN A 208 -18.98 0.83 -27.00
CA GLN A 208 -18.20 1.68 -26.11
C GLN A 208 -16.73 1.25 -26.03
N ARG A 209 -16.44 -0.06 -26.02
CA ARG A 209 -15.05 -0.56 -26.06
C ARG A 209 -14.35 -0.18 -27.35
N LEU A 210 -15.02 -0.35 -28.50
CA LEU A 210 -14.48 0.03 -29.80
C LEU A 210 -14.30 1.54 -29.92
N GLU A 211 -15.26 2.35 -29.46
CA GLU A 211 -15.16 3.81 -29.41
C GLU A 211 -13.94 4.27 -28.60
N ARG A 212 -13.73 3.71 -27.40
CA ARG A 212 -12.53 3.99 -26.58
C ARG A 212 -11.24 3.57 -27.26
N ALA A 213 -11.23 2.42 -27.93
CA ALA A 213 -10.06 1.93 -28.66
C ALA A 213 -9.72 2.86 -29.85
N ILE A 214 -10.73 3.30 -30.60
CA ILE A 214 -10.56 4.25 -31.71
C ILE A 214 -10.04 5.60 -31.18
N GLU A 215 -10.61 6.12 -30.10
CA GLU A 215 -10.17 7.38 -29.50
C GLU A 215 -8.75 7.28 -28.96
N HIS A 216 -8.39 6.16 -28.34
CA HIS A 216 -7.01 5.91 -27.91
C HIS A 216 -6.04 5.87 -29.10
N ALA A 217 -6.39 5.15 -30.17
CA ALA A 217 -5.58 5.08 -31.39
C ALA A 217 -5.44 6.46 -32.07
N ARG A 218 -6.52 7.25 -32.14
CA ARG A 218 -6.48 8.63 -32.64
C ARG A 218 -5.53 9.50 -31.83
N ASN A 219 -5.65 9.50 -30.51
CA ASN A 219 -4.76 10.25 -29.63
C ASN A 219 -3.28 9.83 -29.76
N GLN A 220 -3.02 8.54 -29.96
CA GLN A 220 -1.67 8.04 -30.23
C GLN A 220 -1.13 8.57 -31.56
N LEU A 221 -1.91 8.49 -32.63
CA LEU A 221 -1.54 8.98 -33.96
C LEU A 221 -1.35 10.51 -33.98
N GLU A 222 -2.20 11.27 -33.30
CA GLU A 222 -2.06 12.72 -33.16
C GLU A 222 -0.77 13.11 -32.43
N ARG A 223 -0.42 12.39 -31.36
CA ARG A 223 0.86 12.59 -30.66
C ARG A 223 2.05 12.24 -31.56
N GLN A 224 1.97 11.16 -32.33
CA GLN A 224 3.02 10.78 -33.29
C GLN A 224 3.17 11.84 -34.40
N LEU A 225 2.06 12.32 -34.96
CA LEU A 225 2.05 13.38 -35.96
C LEU A 225 2.67 14.67 -35.41
N ALA A 226 2.30 15.09 -34.20
CA ALA A 226 2.87 16.28 -33.57
C ALA A 226 4.39 16.15 -33.38
N ARG A 227 4.87 14.98 -32.92
CA ARG A 227 6.31 14.70 -32.78
C ARG A 227 7.04 14.74 -34.12
N LEU A 228 6.50 14.07 -35.13
CA LEU A 228 7.09 14.05 -36.47
C LEU A 228 7.09 15.44 -37.11
N HIS A 229 6.05 16.24 -36.87
CA HIS A 229 5.97 17.61 -37.35
C HIS A 229 7.04 18.51 -36.71
N GLU A 230 7.26 18.36 -35.39
CA GLU A 230 8.30 19.12 -34.68
C GLU A 230 9.71 18.69 -35.13
N GLN A 231 9.93 17.39 -35.31
CA GLN A 231 11.17 16.86 -35.89
C GLN A 231 11.41 17.40 -37.30
N ARG A 232 10.37 17.45 -38.13
CA ARG A 232 10.46 18.01 -39.48
C ARG A 232 10.86 19.48 -39.44
N LYS A 233 10.23 20.30 -38.59
CA LYS A 233 10.58 21.71 -38.41
C LYS A 233 12.02 21.90 -37.96
N ALA A 234 12.48 21.12 -36.98
CA ALA A 234 13.86 21.19 -36.52
C ALA A 234 14.86 20.84 -37.64
N LEU A 235 14.57 19.81 -38.42
CA LEU A 235 15.39 19.45 -39.59
C LEU A 235 15.36 20.52 -40.68
N GLU A 236 14.20 21.12 -40.95
CA GLU A 236 14.06 22.25 -41.89
C GLU A 236 14.93 23.44 -41.45
N GLN A 237 14.95 23.78 -40.16
CA GLN A 237 15.82 24.83 -39.61
C GLN A 237 17.30 24.51 -39.78
N VAL A 238 17.72 23.28 -39.45
CA VAL A 238 19.11 22.84 -39.64
C VAL A 238 19.53 22.90 -41.10
N VAL A 239 18.63 22.51 -42.02
CA VAL A 239 18.88 22.61 -43.47
C VAL A 239 19.02 24.06 -43.90
N GLU A 240 18.16 24.96 -43.41
CA GLU A 240 18.22 26.39 -43.73
C GLU A 240 19.54 27.03 -43.23
N GLU A 241 19.95 26.72 -42.00
CA GLU A 241 21.22 27.15 -41.42
C GLU A 241 22.42 26.62 -42.23
N ALA A 242 22.41 25.33 -42.57
CA ALA A 242 23.45 24.73 -43.40
C ALA A 242 23.50 25.36 -44.80
N GLN A 243 22.36 25.67 -45.40
CA GLN A 243 22.28 26.38 -46.68
C GLN A 243 22.87 27.79 -46.60
N LYS A 244 22.62 28.54 -45.52
CA LYS A 244 23.23 29.86 -45.30
C LYS A 244 24.75 29.76 -45.22
N VAL A 245 25.28 28.77 -44.50
CA VAL A 245 26.73 28.52 -44.43
C VAL A 245 27.28 28.12 -45.81
N LEU A 246 26.61 27.23 -46.53
CA LEU A 246 27.01 26.82 -47.88
C LEU A 246 26.98 27.98 -48.88
N ALA A 247 26.04 28.91 -48.78
CA ALA A 247 26.00 30.12 -49.62
C ALA A 247 27.23 31.01 -49.37
N GLN A 248 27.75 31.02 -48.13
CA GLN A 248 28.96 31.74 -47.76
C GLN A 248 30.25 30.96 -48.07
N ARG A 249 30.16 29.74 -48.61
CA ARG A 249 31.31 28.87 -48.89
C ARG A 249 32.40 29.58 -49.69
N GLU A 250 32.06 30.23 -50.79
CA GLU A 250 33.05 30.91 -51.63
C GLU A 250 33.72 32.10 -50.93
N SER A 251 32.99 32.79 -50.05
CA SER A 251 33.54 33.88 -49.24
C SER A 251 34.48 33.35 -48.18
N ILE A 252 34.13 32.22 -47.54
CA ILE A 252 34.98 31.55 -46.55
C ILE A 252 36.25 30.99 -47.24
N GLU A 253 36.11 30.34 -48.39
CA GLU A 253 37.24 29.83 -49.18
C GLU A 253 38.15 30.97 -49.65
N ARG A 254 37.58 32.11 -50.10
CA ARG A 254 38.36 33.32 -50.45
C ARG A 254 39.08 33.89 -49.24
N GLY A 255 38.38 34.11 -48.13
CA GLY A 255 38.99 34.62 -46.89
C GLY A 255 40.08 33.70 -46.34
N TYR A 256 39.93 32.37 -46.48
CA TYR A 256 40.97 31.41 -46.11
C TYR A 256 42.19 31.50 -47.02
N ARG A 257 42.00 31.59 -48.35
CA ARG A 257 43.11 31.78 -49.30
C ARG A 257 43.82 33.10 -49.08
N GLU A 258 43.09 34.17 -48.78
CA GLU A 258 43.64 35.47 -48.41
C GLU A 258 44.48 35.36 -47.13
N LEU A 259 43.94 34.72 -46.07
CA LEU A 259 44.68 34.46 -44.84
C LEU A 259 45.97 33.66 -45.10
N GLU A 260 45.92 32.63 -45.94
CA GLU A 260 47.07 31.81 -46.30
C GLU A 260 48.12 32.63 -47.08
N SER A 261 47.68 33.50 -48.00
CA SER A 261 48.56 34.42 -48.71
C SER A 261 49.22 35.45 -47.77
N LEU A 262 48.45 35.99 -46.82
CA LEU A 262 48.94 36.93 -45.83
C LEU A 262 49.94 36.28 -44.88
N ARG A 263 49.75 35.01 -44.50
CA ARG A 263 50.71 34.24 -43.72
C ARG A 263 52.03 34.03 -44.46
N LEU A 264 51.97 33.67 -45.75
CA LEU A 264 53.18 33.57 -46.58
C LEU A 264 53.89 34.92 -46.75
N GLU A 265 53.14 36.02 -46.84
CA GLU A 265 53.72 37.36 -46.86
C GLU A 265 54.35 37.71 -45.51
N GLU A 266 53.72 37.39 -44.39
CA GLU A 266 54.27 37.56 -43.05
C GLU A 266 55.58 36.79 -42.88
N GLU A 267 55.64 35.52 -43.28
CA GLU A 267 56.88 34.72 -43.29
C GLU A 267 57.97 35.38 -44.15
N ARG A 268 57.63 35.90 -45.34
CA ARG A 268 58.57 36.64 -46.20
C ARG A 268 59.06 37.94 -45.55
N TRP A 269 58.19 38.64 -44.83
CA TRP A 269 58.55 39.86 -44.10
C TRP A 269 59.43 39.52 -42.90
N GLU A 270 59.20 38.41 -42.21
CA GLU A 270 60.09 37.91 -41.17
C GLU A 270 61.47 37.55 -41.71
N GLU A 271 61.56 36.89 -42.87
CA GLU A 271 62.83 36.62 -43.54
C GLU A 271 63.57 37.91 -43.92
N LYS A 272 62.86 38.88 -44.51
CA LYS A 272 63.44 40.19 -44.83
C LYS A 272 63.91 40.92 -43.58
N ARG A 273 63.15 40.84 -42.49
CA ARG A 273 63.52 41.42 -41.19
C ARG A 273 64.77 40.77 -40.62
N LYS A 274 64.86 39.43 -40.63
CA LYS A 274 66.08 38.70 -40.24
C LYS A 274 67.30 39.13 -41.06
N ARG A 275 67.15 39.25 -42.39
CA ARG A 275 68.23 39.75 -43.26
C ARG A 275 68.61 41.19 -42.96
N TRP A 276 67.64 42.05 -42.63
CA TRP A 276 67.93 43.44 -42.24
C TRP A 276 68.65 43.50 -40.89
N ASP A 277 68.23 42.71 -39.90
CA ASP A 277 68.91 42.61 -38.61
C ASP A 277 70.36 42.11 -38.78
N GLU A 278 70.60 41.08 -39.60
CA GLU A 278 71.95 40.60 -39.95
C GLU A 278 72.81 41.67 -40.63
N LEU A 279 72.25 42.39 -41.61
CA LEU A 279 72.97 43.46 -42.31
C LEU A 279 73.26 44.64 -41.39
N ARG A 280 72.34 44.97 -40.47
CA ARG A 280 72.53 46.02 -39.47
C ARG A 280 73.58 45.64 -38.44
N GLU A 281 73.63 44.37 -38.03
CA GLU A 281 74.72 43.89 -37.18
C GLU A 281 76.08 43.98 -37.88
N ARG A 282 76.14 43.63 -39.18
CA ARG A 282 77.36 43.79 -40.00
C ARG A 282 77.75 45.25 -40.16
N GLU A 283 76.79 46.14 -40.40
CA GLU A 283 77.03 47.59 -40.46
C GLU A 283 77.61 48.10 -39.14
N GLN A 284 77.01 47.75 -38.00
CA GLN A 284 77.53 48.13 -36.69
C GLN A 284 78.92 47.54 -36.39
N GLN A 285 79.19 46.31 -36.84
CA GLN A 285 80.53 45.70 -36.71
C GLN A 285 81.56 46.47 -37.54
N LEU A 286 81.24 46.75 -38.80
CA LEU A 286 82.11 47.53 -39.70
C LEU A 286 82.30 48.97 -39.21
N GLU A 287 81.28 49.61 -38.65
CA GLU A 287 81.41 50.93 -38.03
C GLU A 287 82.33 50.89 -36.81
N ARG A 288 82.22 49.85 -35.96
CA ARG A 288 83.15 49.66 -34.82
C ARG A 288 84.58 49.40 -35.29
N GLU A 289 84.76 48.62 -36.35
CA GLU A 289 86.07 48.38 -36.96
C GLU A 289 86.65 49.65 -37.58
N LEU A 290 85.85 50.40 -38.34
CA LEU A 290 86.23 51.69 -38.91
C LEU A 290 86.59 52.69 -37.81
N GLN A 291 85.84 52.72 -36.70
CA GLN A 291 86.12 53.62 -35.59
C GLN A 291 87.37 53.21 -34.82
N ARG A 292 87.65 51.90 -34.69
CA ARG A 292 88.94 51.39 -34.18
C ARG A 292 90.09 51.80 -35.08
N GLU A 293 89.99 51.57 -36.39
CA GLU A 293 91.02 51.96 -37.37
C GLU A 293 91.22 53.49 -37.41
N ARG A 294 90.14 54.28 -37.38
CA ARG A 294 90.22 55.74 -37.25
C ARG A 294 90.92 56.15 -35.98
N SER A 295 90.57 55.58 -34.83
CA SER A 295 91.23 55.90 -33.56
C SER A 295 92.72 55.50 -33.55
N SER A 296 93.06 54.38 -34.19
CA SER A 296 94.44 53.91 -34.39
C SER A 296 95.22 54.88 -35.27
N LEU A 297 94.67 55.28 -36.41
CA LEU A 297 95.27 56.24 -37.33
C LEU A 297 95.37 57.64 -36.71
N GLU A 298 94.37 58.09 -35.97
CA GLU A 298 94.42 59.35 -35.21
C GLU A 298 95.50 59.31 -34.13
N ALA A 299 95.64 58.21 -33.39
CA ALA A 299 96.72 58.02 -32.43
C ALA A 299 98.10 57.99 -33.12
N GLN A 300 98.23 57.31 -34.26
CA GLN A 300 99.45 57.32 -35.07
C GLN A 300 99.78 58.72 -35.60
N LEU A 301 98.77 59.47 -36.04
CA LEU A 301 98.92 60.83 -36.55
C LEU A 301 99.27 61.80 -35.42
N GLN A 302 98.68 61.65 -34.23
CA GLN A 302 99.09 62.38 -33.03
C GLN A 302 100.53 62.06 -32.62
N ALA A 303 100.94 60.78 -32.66
CA ALA A 303 102.32 60.37 -32.39
C ALA A 303 103.31 60.93 -33.42
N LEU A 304 102.96 60.92 -34.71
CA LEU A 304 103.77 61.51 -35.78
C LEU A 304 103.80 63.04 -35.69
N CYS A 305 102.70 63.71 -35.34
CA CYS A 305 102.67 65.15 -35.09
C CYS A 305 103.51 65.52 -33.86
N HIS A 306 103.47 64.72 -32.79
CA HIS A 306 104.35 64.91 -31.63
C HIS A 306 105.82 64.78 -32.04
N ARG A 307 106.17 63.71 -32.77
CA ARG A 307 107.52 63.47 -33.29
C ARG A 307 107.97 64.55 -34.27
N ALA A 308 107.08 65.05 -35.12
CA ALA A 308 107.33 66.16 -36.02
C ALA A 308 107.53 67.48 -35.26
N ARG A 309 106.80 67.73 -34.17
CA ARG A 309 107.00 68.89 -33.29
C ARG A 309 108.34 68.80 -32.55
N GLU A 310 108.70 67.64 -32.00
CA GLU A 310 110.01 67.41 -31.39
C GLU A 310 111.16 67.64 -32.38
N LEU A 311 111.01 67.12 -33.60
CA LEU A 311 112.00 67.32 -34.68
C LEU A 311 112.04 68.78 -35.14
N LYS A 312 110.91 69.50 -35.18
CA LYS A 312 110.88 70.95 -35.47
C LYS A 312 111.56 71.78 -34.39
N VAL A 313 111.40 71.41 -33.12
CA VAL A 313 112.11 72.06 -32.00
C VAL A 313 113.61 71.80 -32.12
N ARG A 314 114.04 70.57 -32.39
CA ARG A 314 115.45 70.23 -32.61
C ARG A 314 116.04 70.93 -33.84
N ALA A 315 115.29 71.04 -34.94
CA ALA A 315 115.69 71.79 -36.14
C ALA A 315 115.70 73.31 -35.92
N SER A 316 114.83 73.87 -35.06
CA SER A 316 114.88 75.30 -34.71
C SER A 316 116.09 75.66 -33.85
N GLN A 317 116.69 74.68 -33.17
CA GLN A 317 117.98 74.82 -32.48
C GLN A 317 119.18 74.70 -33.44
N GLU A 318 118.97 74.21 -34.67
CA GLU A 318 120.02 74.03 -35.68
C GLU A 318 120.67 75.38 -36.06
N LYS A 319 119.88 76.45 -36.21
CA LYS A 319 120.41 77.82 -36.42
C LYS A 319 121.28 78.29 -35.24
N ARG A 320 120.91 77.96 -34.00
CA ARG A 320 121.67 78.31 -32.79
C ARG A 320 123.00 77.56 -32.72
N TRP A 321 123.02 76.28 -33.13
CA TRP A 321 124.24 75.48 -33.24
C TRP A 321 125.10 75.89 -34.45
N GLN A 322 124.50 76.29 -35.58
CA GLN A 322 125.21 76.83 -36.74
C GLN A 322 125.84 78.20 -36.46
N GLU A 323 125.16 79.09 -35.74
CA GLU A 323 125.72 80.38 -35.29
C GLU A 323 126.83 80.20 -34.24
N ALA A 324 126.71 79.21 -33.34
CA ALA A 324 127.77 78.87 -32.38
C ALA A 324 128.99 78.24 -33.07
N CYS A 325 128.79 77.33 -34.03
CA CYS A 325 129.87 76.79 -34.85
C CYS A 325 130.53 77.87 -35.71
N ALA A 326 129.77 78.77 -36.34
CA ALA A 326 130.32 79.86 -37.15
C ALA A 326 131.17 80.83 -36.31
N LYS A 327 130.73 81.17 -35.09
CA LYS A 327 131.53 81.96 -34.14
C LYS A 327 132.85 81.25 -33.77
N LEU A 328 132.78 79.99 -33.35
CA LEU A 328 133.96 79.19 -33.01
C LEU A 328 134.90 79.00 -34.22
N THR A 329 134.38 78.86 -35.44
CA THR A 329 135.19 78.72 -36.66
C THR A 329 135.88 80.03 -37.04
N SER A 330 135.21 81.18 -36.84
CA SER A 330 135.81 82.51 -37.07
C SER A 330 136.88 82.86 -36.03
N GLU A 331 136.70 82.44 -34.77
CA GLU A 331 137.71 82.56 -33.72
C GLU A 331 138.91 81.64 -33.98
N LEU A 332 138.68 80.42 -34.48
CA LEU A 332 139.74 79.50 -34.88
C LEU A 332 140.55 80.04 -36.08
N ALA A 333 139.88 80.62 -37.08
CA ALA A 333 140.54 81.22 -38.23
C ALA A 333 141.38 82.46 -37.83
N ARG A 334 140.89 83.26 -36.87
CA ARG A 334 141.64 84.40 -36.32
C ARG A 334 142.88 83.94 -35.53
N LEU A 335 142.76 82.87 -34.72
CA LEU A 335 143.89 82.31 -33.99
C LEU A 335 144.92 81.65 -34.92
N GLN A 336 144.48 81.00 -36.00
CA GLN A 336 145.37 80.44 -37.02
C GLN A 336 146.07 81.51 -37.88
N ALA A 337 145.45 82.67 -38.11
CA ALA A 337 146.11 83.81 -38.76
C ALA A 337 147.21 84.42 -37.87
N LEU A 338 146.95 84.53 -36.56
CA LEU A 338 147.92 84.99 -35.57
C LEU A 338 149.08 84.01 -35.37
N GLU A 339 148.84 82.69 -35.49
CA GLU A 339 149.94 81.69 -35.51
C GLU A 339 150.81 81.80 -36.77
N ARG A 340 150.22 82.09 -37.93
CA ARG A 340 150.99 82.30 -39.18
C ARG A 340 151.82 83.58 -39.13
N GLU A 341 151.29 84.66 -38.58
CA GLU A 341 152.07 85.89 -38.32
C GLU A 341 153.24 85.64 -37.34
N ARG A 342 153.04 84.83 -36.30
CA ARG A 342 154.13 84.42 -35.39
C ARG A 342 155.22 83.64 -36.12
N ASP A 343 154.84 82.68 -36.95
CA ASP A 343 155.79 81.81 -37.67
C ASP A 343 156.58 82.57 -38.73
N GLU A 344 155.96 83.54 -39.42
CA GLU A 344 156.64 84.44 -40.35
C GLU A 344 157.61 85.38 -39.62
N LEU A 345 157.22 85.93 -38.46
CA LEU A 345 158.10 86.73 -37.62
C LEU A 345 159.27 85.90 -37.05
N GLN A 346 159.06 84.64 -36.67
CA GLN A 346 160.14 83.75 -36.22
C GLN A 346 161.11 83.39 -37.36
N GLN A 347 160.62 83.18 -38.58
CA GLN A 347 161.49 82.98 -39.74
C GLN A 347 162.32 84.23 -40.07
N SER A 348 161.76 85.43 -39.90
CA SER A 348 162.50 86.69 -40.08
C SER A 348 163.62 86.88 -39.05
N ILE A 349 163.42 86.44 -37.79
CA ILE A 349 164.45 86.48 -36.74
C ILE A 349 165.62 85.54 -37.07
N VAL A 350 165.33 84.32 -37.52
CA VAL A 350 166.37 83.34 -37.91
C VAL A 350 167.19 83.81 -39.13
N GLN A 351 166.59 84.56 -40.04
CA GLN A 351 167.30 85.16 -41.18
C GLN A 351 168.22 86.32 -40.76
N CYS A 352 167.78 87.16 -39.82
CA CYS A 352 168.60 88.24 -39.26
C CYS A 352 169.79 87.71 -38.44
N GLU A 353 169.62 86.61 -37.71
CA GLU A 353 170.72 85.98 -36.95
C GLU A 353 171.81 85.39 -37.86
N ARG A 354 171.44 84.83 -39.02
CA ARG A 354 172.41 84.34 -40.02
C ARG A 354 173.22 85.46 -40.66
N ALA A 355 172.60 86.60 -40.96
CA ALA A 355 173.29 87.76 -41.52
C ALA A 355 174.31 88.37 -40.53
N LEU A 356 174.00 88.37 -39.23
CA LEU A 356 174.93 88.82 -38.18
C LEU A 356 176.15 87.91 -38.03
N ALA A 357 175.98 86.60 -38.23
CA ALA A 357 177.08 85.63 -38.13
C ALA A 357 178.09 85.73 -39.30
N GLU A 358 177.64 86.11 -40.50
CA GLU A 358 178.53 86.31 -41.66
C GLU A 358 179.35 87.59 -41.55
N LEU A 359 178.72 88.70 -41.10
CA LEU A 359 179.41 89.96 -40.81
C LEU A 359 180.47 89.83 -39.70
N ALA A 360 180.23 88.97 -38.70
CA ALA A 360 181.22 88.68 -37.66
C ALA A 360 182.44 87.92 -38.19
N LYS A 361 182.28 87.08 -39.22
CA LYS A 361 183.38 86.34 -39.86
C LYS A 361 184.26 87.23 -40.73
N GLU A 362 183.67 88.16 -41.48
CA GLU A 362 184.41 89.11 -42.31
C GLU A 362 185.29 90.05 -41.48
N HIS A 363 184.80 90.46 -40.30
CA HIS A 363 185.58 91.27 -39.35
C HIS A 363 186.80 90.54 -38.78
N ALA A 364 186.67 89.24 -38.49
CA ALA A 364 187.75 88.42 -37.95
C ALA A 364 188.89 88.18 -38.96
N THR A 365 188.56 88.00 -40.25
CA THR A 365 189.56 87.81 -41.30
C THR A 365 190.39 89.06 -41.58
N LEU A 366 189.79 90.25 -41.47
CA LEU A 366 190.48 91.52 -41.66
C LEU A 366 191.41 91.86 -40.48
N GLN A 367 191.04 91.52 -39.24
CA GLN A 367 191.94 91.69 -38.09
C GLN A 367 193.23 90.89 -38.21
N ASN A 368 193.16 89.63 -38.65
CA ASN A 368 194.35 88.80 -38.79
C ASN A 368 195.32 89.33 -39.86
N THR A 369 194.81 89.96 -40.93
CA THR A 369 195.68 90.57 -41.96
C THR A 369 196.43 91.81 -41.47
N VAL A 370 195.86 92.55 -40.52
CA VAL A 370 196.51 93.71 -39.89
C VAL A 370 197.63 93.27 -38.94
N GLU A 371 197.42 92.16 -38.23
CA GLU A 371 198.43 91.60 -37.33
C GLU A 371 199.64 91.03 -38.10
N ASP A 372 199.40 90.37 -39.23
CA ASP A 372 200.45 89.76 -40.07
C ASP A 372 201.33 90.80 -40.79
N ALA A 373 200.76 91.96 -41.15
CA ALA A 373 201.50 93.09 -41.70
C ALA A 373 202.39 93.79 -40.66
N ASN A 374 201.92 93.87 -39.41
CA ASN A 374 202.70 94.43 -38.30
C ASN A 374 203.89 93.53 -37.89
N ALA A 375 203.72 92.22 -37.96
CA ALA A 375 204.81 91.27 -37.71
C ALA A 375 205.95 91.41 -38.74
N LYS A 376 205.60 91.66 -40.02
CA LYS A 376 206.58 91.87 -41.10
C LYS A 376 207.31 93.22 -41.02
N LEU A 377 206.67 94.25 -40.45
CA LEU A 377 207.30 95.55 -40.18
C LEU A 377 208.35 95.48 -39.06
N LYS A 378 208.13 94.64 -38.03
CA LYS A 378 209.14 94.43 -36.98
C LYS A 378 210.39 93.73 -37.48
N LEU A 379 210.26 92.80 -38.42
CA LEU A 379 211.39 92.14 -39.07
C LEU A 379 212.27 93.08 -39.93
N LEU A 380 211.80 94.28 -40.27
CA LEU A 380 212.56 95.29 -41.04
C LEU A 380 213.32 96.30 -40.16
N ALA A 381 212.98 96.38 -38.88
CA ALA A 381 213.58 97.35 -37.97
C ALA A 381 214.85 96.79 -37.30
N GLU A 382 214.91 95.48 -37.05
CA GLU A 382 215.91 94.91 -36.15
C GLU A 382 217.06 94.18 -36.85
N ALA A 383 217.14 94.32 -38.17
CA ALA A 383 218.23 93.84 -39.01
C ALA A 383 218.94 95.02 -39.69
N LYS A 384 220.22 95.28 -39.51
CA LYS A 384 221.39 94.58 -38.94
C LYS A 384 222.46 95.70 -38.78
N GLU A 385 223.73 95.35 -38.62
CA GLU A 385 224.83 95.92 -39.43
C GLU A 385 224.62 95.70 -40.99
N PRO A 386 225.51 95.99 -41.97
CA PRO A 386 225.11 96.22 -43.39
C PRO A 386 224.49 95.12 -44.33
N GLN A 387 223.89 94.00 -43.93
CA GLN A 387 223.33 93.01 -44.91
C GLN A 387 221.92 92.49 -44.56
N CYS A 388 221.12 92.00 -45.52
CA CYS A 388 219.72 91.56 -45.29
C CYS A 388 219.59 90.16 -44.61
N PRO A 389 218.60 89.89 -43.73
CA PRO A 389 218.35 88.59 -43.10
C PRO A 389 217.29 87.69 -43.77
N LEU A 390 216.76 88.02 -44.95
CA LEU A 390 215.84 87.11 -45.67
C LEU A 390 216.38 86.52 -47.00
N CYS A 391 217.45 87.06 -47.62
CA CYS A 391 217.80 86.68 -49.02
C CYS A 391 219.19 87.09 -49.62
N GLU A 392 220.29 87.25 -48.87
CA GLU A 392 221.70 87.28 -49.39
C GLU A 392 222.11 88.23 -50.57
N SER A 393 221.37 89.29 -50.92
CA SER A 393 221.73 90.26 -51.99
C SER A 393 222.12 91.67 -51.43
N PRO A 394 222.95 92.49 -52.13
CA PRO A 394 223.46 93.78 -51.61
C PRO A 394 222.37 94.85 -51.53
N LEU A 395 222.39 95.65 -50.46
CA LEU A 395 221.44 96.73 -50.22
C LEU A 395 221.93 98.04 -50.84
N ASP A 396 221.01 98.75 -51.48
CA ASP A 396 221.05 100.20 -51.58
C ASP A 396 219.75 100.76 -50.99
N ASP A 397 219.80 101.98 -50.46
CA ASP A 397 218.74 102.60 -49.64
C ASP A 397 217.38 102.73 -50.35
N ASP A 398 217.38 102.72 -51.68
CA ASP A 398 216.16 102.86 -52.48
C ASP A 398 215.24 101.63 -52.44
N HIS A 399 215.76 100.42 -52.19
CA HIS A 399 214.93 99.22 -52.09
C HIS A 399 214.22 99.06 -50.73
N LYS A 400 214.81 99.55 -49.64
CA LYS A 400 214.17 99.59 -48.32
C LYS A 400 212.90 100.46 -48.35
N ARG A 401 212.93 101.55 -49.13
CA ARG A 401 211.78 102.44 -49.33
C ARG A 401 210.67 101.80 -50.15
N LEU A 402 211.01 101.03 -51.18
CA LEU A 402 210.02 100.37 -52.03
C LEU A 402 209.22 99.29 -51.29
N LEU A 403 209.90 98.49 -50.44
CA LEU A 403 209.27 97.43 -49.67
C LEU A 403 208.43 97.97 -48.51
N SER A 404 208.89 99.06 -47.88
CA SER A 404 208.10 99.80 -46.88
C SER A 404 206.83 100.42 -47.49
N ASN A 405 206.93 101.01 -48.69
CA ASN A 405 205.78 101.59 -49.38
C ASN A 405 204.76 100.52 -49.83
N LYS A 406 205.19 99.33 -50.26
CA LYS A 406 204.27 98.23 -50.59
C LYS A 406 203.51 97.72 -49.37
N LEU A 407 204.17 97.64 -48.21
CA LEU A 407 203.54 97.23 -46.95
C LEU A 407 202.61 98.33 -46.38
N MET A 408 202.94 99.61 -46.58
CA MET A 408 202.06 100.73 -46.23
C MET A 408 200.79 100.77 -47.09
N HIS A 409 200.90 100.50 -48.39
CA HIS A 409 199.76 100.47 -49.31
C HIS A 409 198.79 99.31 -49.02
N GLN A 410 199.29 98.17 -48.52
CA GLN A 410 198.47 97.06 -48.04
C GLN A 410 197.74 97.38 -46.73
N LEU A 411 198.37 98.17 -45.86
CA LEU A 411 197.76 98.65 -44.62
C LEU A 411 196.64 99.68 -44.89
N GLN A 412 196.84 100.54 -45.88
CA GLN A 412 195.84 101.51 -46.31
C GLN A 412 194.60 100.85 -46.90
N SER A 413 194.76 99.86 -47.81
CA SER A 413 193.61 99.17 -48.41
C SER A 413 192.83 98.30 -47.42
N ALA A 414 193.51 97.72 -46.42
CA ALA A 414 192.84 96.97 -45.35
C ALA A 414 192.06 97.90 -44.40
N SER A 415 192.52 99.14 -44.17
CA SER A 415 191.79 100.12 -43.36
C SER A 415 190.54 100.66 -44.07
N GLU A 416 190.60 100.88 -45.39
CA GLU A 416 189.47 101.32 -46.21
C GLU A 416 188.37 100.25 -46.30
N GLN A 417 188.76 98.97 -46.32
CA GLN A 417 187.82 97.84 -46.25
C GLN A 417 187.15 97.69 -44.86
N MET A 418 187.84 98.05 -43.77
CA MET A 418 187.22 98.12 -42.45
C MET A 418 186.24 99.29 -42.29
N GLU A 419 186.48 100.44 -42.93
CA GLU A 419 185.52 101.55 -42.94
C GLU A 419 184.27 101.25 -43.77
N ALA A 420 184.41 100.54 -44.90
CA ALA A 420 183.29 100.09 -45.71
C ALA A 420 182.35 99.11 -44.95
N LEU A 421 182.88 98.34 -44.00
CA LEU A 421 182.11 97.46 -43.13
C LEU A 421 181.39 98.21 -41.99
N LYS A 422 181.89 99.39 -41.55
CA LYS A 422 181.22 100.22 -40.54
C LYS A 422 180.01 101.01 -41.08
N ALA A 423 179.94 101.25 -42.39
CA ALA A 423 178.85 101.97 -43.04
C ALA A 423 177.60 101.10 -43.31
N LYS A 424 177.65 99.79 -43.06
CA LYS A 424 176.57 98.81 -43.32
C LYS A 424 175.83 98.34 -42.06
N ARG A 425 175.83 99.16 -41.00
CA ARG A 425 175.15 98.86 -39.73
C ARG A 425 173.65 99.09 -39.78
#